data_AF-A0A9Q8Q6F0-F1
#
_entry.id   AF-A0A9Q8Q6F0-F1
#
_cell.length_a   1.000
_cell.length_b   1.000
_cell.length_c   1.000
_cell.angle_alpha   90.00
_cell.angle_beta   90.00
_cell.angle_gamma   90.00
#
_symmetry.space_group_name_H-M   'P 1'
#
loop_
_entity.id
_entity.type
_entity.pdbx_description
1 polymer ?
#
loop_
_entity_poly.entity_id
_entity_poly.type
_entity_poly.pdbx_seq_one_letter_code
_entity_poly.pdbx_strand_id
1 'polypeptide(L)'
;MSLTTAGVANFTWFTKKGITLSNYFAVTHPSQPNYMASIAGDYFGMQNDDFDRSPLNVSTVIDLLESKDISWAHYQEDMPYSGFEGMGFRNQKNGANDYVRKHNPAVMHDSVAHSEQRLSQIKNLSMIDTSRSMFHKDLKENKLPQWMFITPNMTSDGHDTDVTTAGAWCRKFLEPLLEDRNFMQNTLVLVTWDENESYATRNNILGILLGDAVPKHLVGTEDKNFYNHYSEIASVSANWDLPTLGRWDVGANVYDVVAAKTGDKLRKWSSEQELQGMYYNYSYAGFFNEKGGNSRFPAPNLKLDKSFHGRPILESVKKTWANSKAPTYYADTIEVPDGIHPPKGYEPE
;
A
#
# COMPACT_ATOMS: atom_id res chain seq x y z
N MET A 1 10.90 -13.85 8.89
CA MET A 1 11.13 -15.07 8.09
C MET A 1 12.58 -15.47 8.13
N SER A 2 12.83 -16.75 8.45
CA SER A 2 14.15 -17.38 8.26
C SER A 2 14.45 -17.51 6.76
N LEU A 3 15.48 -16.82 6.29
CA LEU A 3 15.86 -16.73 4.87
C LEU A 3 16.50 -18.06 4.41
N THR A 4 15.75 -18.89 3.70
CA THR A 4 16.35 -19.97 2.90
C THR A 4 16.93 -19.39 1.60
N THR A 5 18.03 -19.95 1.11
CA THR A 5 18.84 -19.39 0.00
C THR A 5 18.09 -19.27 -1.34
N ALA A 6 17.00 -20.01 -1.54
CA ALA A 6 16.23 -20.01 -2.79
C ALA A 6 15.21 -18.85 -2.89
N GLY A 7 14.50 -18.51 -1.81
CA GLY A 7 13.60 -17.34 -1.80
C GLY A 7 14.35 -16.02 -1.89
N VAL A 8 15.52 -15.96 -1.25
CA VAL A 8 16.48 -14.87 -1.48
C VAL A 8 16.85 -14.78 -2.95
N ALA A 9 17.01 -15.89 -3.68
CA ALA A 9 17.45 -15.87 -5.08
C ALA A 9 16.44 -15.22 -6.03
N ASN A 10 15.13 -15.45 -5.85
CA ASN A 10 14.10 -14.84 -6.71
C ASN A 10 14.00 -13.33 -6.48
N PHE A 11 13.96 -12.87 -5.22
CA PHE A 11 13.95 -11.43 -4.95
C PHE A 11 15.29 -10.76 -5.30
N THR A 12 16.42 -11.46 -5.13
CA THR A 12 17.74 -11.01 -5.64
C THR A 12 17.79 -10.93 -7.16
N TRP A 13 17.00 -11.72 -7.89
CA TRP A 13 16.89 -11.56 -9.34
C TRP A 13 16.21 -10.24 -9.68
N PHE A 14 15.13 -9.88 -8.96
CA PHE A 14 14.45 -8.60 -9.13
C PHE A 14 15.34 -7.41 -8.76
N THR A 15 16.15 -7.48 -7.69
CA THR A 15 17.06 -6.37 -7.34
C THR A 15 18.06 -6.07 -8.45
N LYS A 16 18.47 -7.06 -9.24
CA LYS A 16 19.35 -6.86 -10.42
C LYS A 16 18.63 -6.26 -11.63
N LYS A 17 17.30 -6.13 -11.57
CA LYS A 17 16.43 -5.65 -12.66
C LYS A 17 15.78 -4.31 -12.36
N GLY A 18 15.96 -3.77 -11.15
CA GLY A 18 15.27 -2.57 -10.69
C GLY A 18 16.10 -1.78 -9.69
N ILE A 19 15.44 -0.89 -8.96
CA ILE A 19 16.02 -0.11 -7.86
C ILE A 19 15.57 -0.75 -6.55
N THR A 20 16.51 -1.15 -5.68
CA THR A 20 16.18 -1.61 -4.34
C THR A 20 15.95 -0.42 -3.40
N LEU A 21 14.80 -0.39 -2.72
CA LEU A 21 14.48 0.57 -1.68
C LEU A 21 14.91 -0.03 -0.33
N SER A 22 16.07 0.37 0.19
CA SER A 22 16.67 -0.29 1.37
C SER A 22 16.27 0.33 2.71
N ASN A 23 15.57 1.46 2.67
CA ASN A 23 15.08 2.17 3.85
C ASN A 23 13.54 2.31 3.79
N TYR A 24 12.88 1.19 3.49
CA TYR A 24 11.42 1.06 3.39
C TYR A 24 10.86 0.36 4.64
N PHE A 25 9.83 0.95 5.24
CA PHE A 25 9.18 0.43 6.44
C PHE A 25 7.69 0.18 6.24
N ALA A 26 7.20 -0.90 6.84
CA ALA A 26 5.79 -1.02 7.16
C ALA A 26 5.42 -0.01 8.26
N VAL A 27 4.13 0.12 8.59
CA VAL A 27 3.66 1.16 9.50
C VAL A 27 3.19 0.63 10.85
N THR A 28 2.88 -0.67 10.94
CA THR A 28 2.53 -1.37 12.19
C THR A 28 2.52 -2.89 11.95
N HIS A 29 2.13 -3.66 12.96
CA HIS A 29 1.53 -4.99 12.81
C HIS A 29 0.05 -4.99 13.26
N PRO A 30 -0.78 -5.98 12.86
CA PRO A 30 -0.54 -7.07 11.88
C PRO A 30 -0.76 -6.63 10.42
N SER A 31 -0.94 -7.56 9.47
CA SER A 31 -1.11 -7.28 8.03
C SER A 31 -2.18 -6.23 7.69
N GLN A 32 -3.41 -6.39 8.19
CA GLN A 32 -4.56 -5.57 7.77
C GLN A 32 -4.34 -4.05 7.86
N PRO A 33 -3.80 -3.48 8.96
CA PRO A 33 -3.52 -2.05 9.04
C PRO A 33 -2.51 -1.55 7.99
N ASN A 34 -1.55 -2.36 7.53
CA ASN A 34 -0.61 -1.96 6.48
C ASN A 34 -1.32 -1.81 5.12
N TYR A 35 -2.26 -2.71 4.80
CA TYR A 35 -3.13 -2.55 3.63
C TYR A 35 -4.05 -1.34 3.75
N MET A 36 -4.64 -1.09 4.93
CA MET A 36 -5.42 0.14 5.18
C MET A 36 -4.56 1.39 4.91
N ALA A 37 -3.34 1.42 5.46
CA ALA A 37 -2.41 2.53 5.32
C ALA A 37 -2.00 2.82 3.88
N SER A 38 -1.80 1.78 3.04
CA SER A 38 -1.32 1.94 1.65
C SER A 38 -2.32 2.64 0.73
N ILE A 39 -3.62 2.63 1.06
CA ILE A 39 -4.64 3.35 0.26
C ILE A 39 -5.30 4.51 1.02
N ALA A 40 -5.34 4.47 2.35
CA ALA A 40 -6.02 5.47 3.16
C ALA A 40 -5.07 6.52 3.73
N GLY A 41 -3.75 6.32 3.72
CA GLY A 41 -2.81 7.28 4.31
C GLY A 41 -2.84 7.32 5.84
N ASP A 42 -3.45 6.32 6.47
CA ASP A 42 -3.45 6.01 7.91
C ASP A 42 -4.06 4.61 8.12
N TYR A 43 -3.75 3.96 9.23
CA TYR A 43 -4.41 2.73 9.70
C TYR A 43 -5.40 2.98 10.86
N PHE A 44 -5.55 4.21 11.32
CA PHE A 44 -6.56 4.66 12.29
C PHE A 44 -6.54 3.88 13.62
N GLY A 45 -5.34 3.49 14.05
CA GLY A 45 -5.11 2.70 15.26
C GLY A 45 -5.44 1.21 15.12
N MET A 46 -5.76 0.70 13.92
CA MET A 46 -6.05 -0.72 13.71
C MET A 46 -4.90 -1.62 14.16
N GLN A 47 -5.24 -2.66 14.92
CA GLN A 47 -4.30 -3.58 15.59
C GLN A 47 -4.74 -5.05 15.49
N ASN A 48 -5.60 -5.35 14.52
CA ASN A 48 -6.30 -6.63 14.38
C ASN A 48 -6.45 -6.99 12.90
N ASP A 49 -6.97 -8.20 12.64
CA ASP A 49 -7.30 -8.76 11.32
C ASP A 49 -8.82 -9.08 11.22
N ASP A 50 -9.65 -8.32 11.95
CA ASP A 50 -11.10 -8.52 12.06
C ASP A 50 -11.84 -7.98 10.83
N PHE A 51 -13.16 -8.22 10.78
CA PHE A 51 -14.01 -7.63 9.76
C PHE A 51 -14.19 -6.13 10.03
N ASP A 52 -13.23 -5.32 9.58
CA ASP A 52 -13.27 -3.86 9.73
C ASP A 52 -13.65 -3.15 8.42
N ARG A 53 -14.36 -2.02 8.57
CA ARG A 53 -14.65 -1.09 7.48
C ARG A 53 -14.42 0.34 7.94
N SER A 54 -13.76 1.12 7.10
CA SER A 54 -13.73 2.56 7.28
C SER A 54 -15.01 3.20 6.71
N PRO A 55 -15.56 4.23 7.38
CA PRO A 55 -16.80 4.88 6.97
C PRO A 55 -16.71 5.59 5.61
N LEU A 56 -17.87 5.82 4.98
CA LEU A 56 -18.02 6.50 3.67
C LEU A 56 -17.27 7.84 3.53
N ASN A 57 -17.13 8.59 4.62
CA ASN A 57 -16.49 9.91 4.62
C ASN A 57 -14.95 9.86 4.73
N VAL A 58 -14.36 8.66 4.77
CA VAL A 58 -12.91 8.43 4.75
C VAL A 58 -12.48 8.17 3.31
N SER A 59 -11.95 9.21 2.65
CA SER A 59 -11.41 9.09 1.28
C SER A 59 -10.14 8.24 1.22
N THR A 60 -9.84 7.69 0.05
CA THR A 60 -8.62 6.91 -0.25
C THR A 60 -7.94 7.40 -1.53
N VAL A 61 -6.81 6.80 -1.89
CA VAL A 61 -6.14 7.02 -3.18
C VAL A 61 -7.08 6.83 -4.37
N ILE A 62 -8.13 6.00 -4.25
CA ILE A 62 -9.15 5.83 -5.28
C ILE A 62 -9.88 7.15 -5.57
N ASP A 63 -10.25 7.92 -4.54
CA ASP A 63 -10.87 9.23 -4.71
C ASP A 63 -9.90 10.23 -5.38
N LEU A 64 -8.59 10.10 -5.12
CA LEU A 64 -7.57 10.91 -5.78
C LEU A 64 -7.46 10.56 -7.27
N LEU A 65 -7.38 9.27 -7.60
CA LEU A 65 -7.30 8.76 -8.97
C LEU A 65 -8.52 9.21 -9.79
N GLU A 66 -9.71 9.01 -9.24
CA GLU A 66 -10.97 9.39 -9.90
C GLU A 66 -11.13 10.90 -10.07
N SER A 67 -10.46 11.73 -9.25
CA SER A 67 -10.49 13.19 -9.43
C SER A 67 -9.86 13.68 -10.74
N LYS A 68 -9.08 12.83 -11.42
CA LYS A 68 -8.49 13.07 -12.74
C LYS A 68 -8.72 11.90 -13.71
N ASP A 69 -9.79 11.14 -13.53
CA ASP A 69 -10.17 10.02 -14.41
C ASP A 69 -9.06 8.97 -14.60
N ILE A 70 -8.18 8.79 -13.62
CA ILE A 70 -7.14 7.76 -13.65
C ILE A 70 -7.79 6.41 -13.36
N SER A 71 -7.74 5.52 -14.35
CA SER A 71 -8.31 4.18 -14.22
C SER A 71 -7.56 3.35 -13.17
N TRP A 72 -8.31 2.56 -12.41
CA TRP A 72 -7.77 1.75 -11.33
C TRP A 72 -8.43 0.37 -11.23
N ALA A 73 -7.71 -0.63 -10.74
CA ALA A 73 -8.29 -1.89 -10.29
C ALA A 73 -7.42 -2.58 -9.22
N HIS A 74 -8.06 -3.39 -8.38
CA HIS A 74 -7.38 -4.31 -7.49
C HIS A 74 -7.48 -5.72 -8.08
N TYR A 75 -6.38 -6.46 -8.13
CA TYR A 75 -6.36 -7.85 -8.57
C TYR A 75 -5.95 -8.77 -7.42
N GLN A 76 -6.89 -9.61 -6.98
CA GLN A 76 -6.73 -10.45 -5.80
C GLN A 76 -6.65 -11.92 -6.23
N GLU A 77 -5.55 -12.60 -5.94
CA GLU A 77 -5.39 -14.00 -6.31
C GLU A 77 -6.43 -14.89 -5.61
N ASP A 78 -7.09 -15.73 -6.40
CA ASP A 78 -8.08 -16.72 -5.97
C ASP A 78 -9.29 -16.15 -5.20
N MET A 79 -9.52 -14.84 -5.29
CA MET A 79 -10.82 -14.25 -4.97
C MET A 79 -11.90 -14.90 -5.87
N PRO A 80 -13.05 -15.35 -5.34
CA PRO A 80 -13.96 -16.23 -6.07
C PRO A 80 -14.65 -15.57 -7.26
N TYR A 81 -14.92 -14.26 -7.17
CA TYR A 81 -15.46 -13.43 -8.24
C TYR A 81 -15.18 -11.95 -7.94
N SER A 82 -15.35 -11.09 -8.95
CA SER A 82 -15.11 -9.65 -8.79
C SER A 82 -16.09 -9.02 -7.78
N GLY A 83 -15.59 -8.23 -6.85
CA GLY A 83 -16.40 -7.60 -5.80
C GLY A 83 -16.77 -8.50 -4.63
N PHE A 84 -16.07 -9.62 -4.41
CA PHE A 84 -16.34 -10.49 -3.27
C PHE A 84 -16.03 -9.80 -1.92
N GLU A 85 -17.04 -9.68 -1.05
CA GLU A 85 -16.94 -8.99 0.24
C GLU A 85 -16.77 -9.93 1.45
N GLY A 86 -16.81 -11.25 1.24
CA GLY A 86 -16.71 -12.23 2.32
C GLY A 86 -15.34 -12.26 2.99
N MET A 87 -15.28 -12.79 4.22
CA MET A 87 -14.05 -12.84 5.03
C MET A 87 -12.88 -13.57 4.36
N GLY A 88 -13.17 -14.59 3.57
CA GLY A 88 -12.16 -15.34 2.84
C GLY A 88 -12.78 -16.38 1.93
N PHE A 89 -11.94 -16.96 1.09
CA PHE A 89 -12.28 -18.05 0.21
C PHE A 89 -11.19 -19.12 0.31
N ARG A 90 -11.62 -20.37 0.42
CA ARG A 90 -10.70 -21.51 0.57
C ARG A 90 -10.52 -22.23 -0.74
N ASN A 91 -9.37 -22.87 -0.86
CA ASN A 91 -9.09 -23.78 -1.94
C ASN A 91 -10.04 -24.98 -1.88
N GLN A 92 -10.81 -25.19 -2.94
CA GLN A 92 -11.83 -26.24 -2.97
C GLN A 92 -11.26 -27.66 -3.06
N LYS A 93 -9.95 -27.81 -3.33
CA LYS A 93 -9.29 -29.13 -3.44
C LYS A 93 -8.59 -29.55 -2.16
N ASN A 94 -7.88 -28.64 -1.49
CA ASN A 94 -7.06 -28.96 -0.32
C ASN A 94 -7.48 -28.23 0.98
N GLY A 95 -8.45 -27.32 0.91
CA GLY A 95 -8.97 -26.60 2.07
C GLY A 95 -8.06 -25.50 2.63
N ALA A 96 -6.90 -25.24 2.00
CA ALA A 96 -6.02 -24.14 2.37
C ALA A 96 -6.73 -22.78 2.21
N ASN A 97 -6.26 -21.77 2.94
CA ASN A 97 -6.71 -20.41 2.71
C ASN A 97 -6.18 -19.96 1.35
N ASP A 98 -7.08 -19.49 0.47
CA ASP A 98 -6.68 -18.83 -0.76
C ASP A 98 -6.79 -17.32 -0.50
N TYR A 99 -7.96 -16.73 -0.75
CA TYR A 99 -8.21 -15.31 -0.54
C TYR A 99 -8.61 -15.00 0.90
N VAL A 100 -8.09 -13.90 1.46
CA VAL A 100 -8.55 -13.33 2.73
C VAL A 100 -8.84 -11.85 2.56
N ARG A 101 -9.92 -11.38 3.19
CA ARG A 101 -10.35 -9.99 3.10
C ARG A 101 -9.32 -9.00 3.64
N LYS A 102 -8.60 -9.39 4.69
CA LYS A 102 -7.60 -8.56 5.37
C LYS A 102 -6.47 -8.06 4.47
N HIS A 103 -6.19 -8.75 3.35
CA HIS A 103 -5.17 -8.35 2.37
C HIS A 103 -5.73 -7.59 1.15
N ASN A 104 -7.04 -7.26 1.17
CA ASN A 104 -7.70 -6.52 0.12
C ASN A 104 -8.06 -5.10 0.61
N PRO A 105 -7.23 -4.09 0.35
CA PRO A 105 -7.44 -2.76 0.89
C PRO A 105 -8.77 -2.14 0.47
N ALA A 106 -9.13 -2.20 -0.82
CA ALA A 106 -10.29 -1.48 -1.34
C ALA A 106 -11.62 -1.92 -0.69
N VAL A 107 -11.81 -3.22 -0.42
CA VAL A 107 -13.06 -3.73 0.18
C VAL A 107 -13.23 -3.35 1.66
N MET A 108 -12.20 -2.76 2.27
CA MET A 108 -12.21 -2.24 3.65
C MET A 108 -12.78 -0.81 3.76
N HIS A 109 -13.25 -0.22 2.65
CA HIS A 109 -13.84 1.12 2.64
C HIS A 109 -15.28 1.06 2.18
N ASP A 110 -16.21 1.63 2.97
CA ASP A 110 -17.60 1.72 2.57
C ASP A 110 -17.77 2.53 1.27
N SER A 111 -16.88 3.49 1.01
CA SER A 111 -16.86 4.27 -0.23
C SER A 111 -16.60 3.43 -1.48
N VAL A 112 -16.09 2.19 -1.32
CA VAL A 112 -15.92 1.20 -2.37
C VAL A 112 -16.97 0.11 -2.25
N ALA A 113 -17.14 -0.49 -1.08
CA ALA A 113 -18.03 -1.63 -0.86
C ALA A 113 -19.52 -1.29 -1.13
N HIS A 114 -19.93 -0.04 -0.95
CA HIS A 114 -21.29 0.42 -1.25
C HIS A 114 -21.44 1.09 -2.62
N SER A 115 -20.43 0.97 -3.50
CA SER A 115 -20.48 1.47 -4.88
C SER A 115 -20.28 0.30 -5.84
N GLU A 116 -21.34 -0.11 -6.54
CA GLU A 116 -21.26 -1.22 -7.52
C GLU A 116 -20.14 -1.00 -8.54
N GLN A 117 -19.98 0.25 -9.01
CA GLN A 117 -18.92 0.60 -9.95
C GLN A 117 -17.54 0.36 -9.38
N ARG A 118 -17.24 0.85 -8.16
CA ARG A 118 -15.93 0.68 -7.53
C ARG A 118 -15.70 -0.76 -7.07
N LEU A 119 -16.72 -1.40 -6.51
CA LEU A 119 -16.67 -2.80 -6.10
C LEU A 119 -16.35 -3.73 -7.28
N SER A 120 -16.88 -3.44 -8.47
CA SER A 120 -16.57 -4.19 -9.70
C SER A 120 -15.11 -4.05 -10.17
N GLN A 121 -14.36 -3.05 -9.69
CA GLN A 121 -12.93 -2.90 -9.95
C GLN A 121 -12.05 -3.75 -9.02
N ILE A 122 -12.63 -4.41 -8.03
CA ILE A 122 -11.96 -5.46 -7.26
C ILE A 122 -12.13 -6.77 -8.03
N LYS A 123 -11.09 -7.19 -8.74
CA LYS A 123 -11.12 -8.27 -9.72
C LYS A 123 -10.30 -9.46 -9.25
N ASN A 124 -10.66 -10.65 -9.72
CA ASN A 124 -9.91 -11.86 -9.36
C ASN A 124 -8.70 -12.11 -10.28
N LEU A 125 -7.65 -12.65 -9.69
CA LEU A 125 -6.44 -13.14 -10.37
C LEU A 125 -6.30 -14.66 -10.14
N SER A 126 -5.73 -15.38 -11.09
CA SER A 126 -5.45 -16.81 -10.92
C SER A 126 -4.28 -17.21 -11.79
N MET A 127 -3.26 -17.80 -11.15
CA MET A 127 -2.06 -18.34 -11.81
C MET A 127 -2.17 -19.84 -12.12
N ILE A 128 -3.18 -20.52 -11.59
CA ILE A 128 -3.45 -21.96 -11.83
C ILE A 128 -4.35 -22.14 -13.06
N ASP A 129 -5.30 -21.24 -13.26
CA ASP A 129 -6.17 -21.19 -14.44
C ASP A 129 -6.34 -19.74 -14.86
N THR A 130 -5.61 -19.33 -15.89
CA THR A 130 -5.64 -17.96 -16.40
C THR A 130 -6.92 -17.65 -17.18
N SER A 131 -7.68 -18.66 -17.62
CA SER A 131 -8.92 -18.46 -18.39
C SER A 131 -10.05 -17.86 -17.55
N ARG A 132 -10.02 -18.11 -16.23
CA ARG A 132 -10.92 -17.47 -15.25
C ARG A 132 -10.34 -16.20 -14.62
N SER A 133 -9.13 -15.79 -14.99
CA SER A 133 -8.46 -14.64 -14.37
C SER A 133 -8.82 -13.34 -15.09
N MET A 134 -9.42 -12.40 -14.35
CA MET A 134 -9.75 -11.08 -14.89
C MET A 134 -8.50 -10.26 -15.21
N PHE A 135 -7.41 -10.38 -14.43
CA PHE A 135 -6.12 -9.78 -14.78
C PHE A 135 -5.64 -10.22 -16.17
N HIS A 136 -5.59 -11.53 -16.43
CA HIS A 136 -5.10 -12.06 -17.71
C HIS A 136 -6.04 -11.71 -18.88
N LYS A 137 -7.35 -11.63 -18.62
CA LYS A 137 -8.31 -11.12 -19.59
C LYS A 137 -8.03 -9.65 -19.93
N ASP A 138 -7.90 -8.79 -18.92
CA ASP A 138 -7.63 -7.36 -19.11
C ASP A 138 -6.29 -7.13 -19.82
N LEU A 139 -5.23 -7.88 -19.48
CA LEU A 139 -3.93 -7.86 -20.17
C LEU A 139 -4.06 -8.23 -21.65
N LYS A 140 -4.75 -9.34 -21.96
CA LYS A 140 -4.95 -9.80 -23.34
C LYS A 140 -5.77 -8.83 -24.18
N GLU A 141 -6.77 -8.19 -23.58
CA GLU A 141 -7.66 -7.22 -24.23
C GLU A 141 -7.10 -5.80 -24.27
N ASN A 142 -5.88 -5.57 -23.74
CA ASN A 142 -5.27 -4.24 -23.59
C ASN A 142 -6.16 -3.26 -22.80
N LYS A 143 -6.70 -3.74 -21.67
CA LYS A 143 -7.62 -3.05 -20.76
C LYS A 143 -7.11 -2.97 -19.31
N LEU A 144 -5.82 -3.22 -19.09
CA LEU A 144 -5.24 -2.98 -17.77
C LEU A 144 -5.41 -1.51 -17.39
N PRO A 145 -5.76 -1.21 -16.13
CA PRO A 145 -5.89 0.17 -15.67
C PRO A 145 -4.52 0.81 -15.46
N GLN A 146 -4.49 2.14 -15.34
CA GLN A 146 -3.27 2.91 -15.12
C GLN A 146 -2.66 2.70 -13.74
N TRP A 147 -3.50 2.47 -12.71
CA TRP A 147 -3.06 2.10 -11.38
C TRP A 147 -3.62 0.73 -10.97
N MET A 148 -2.76 -0.13 -10.45
CA MET A 148 -3.10 -1.50 -10.08
C MET A 148 -2.57 -1.82 -8.69
N PHE A 149 -3.39 -2.48 -7.88
CA PHE A 149 -2.97 -3.10 -6.62
C PHE A 149 -3.15 -4.61 -6.71
N ILE A 150 -2.06 -5.37 -6.63
CA ILE A 150 -2.07 -6.82 -6.86
C ILE A 150 -1.67 -7.54 -5.57
N THR A 151 -2.56 -8.40 -5.06
CA THR A 151 -2.31 -9.17 -3.83
C THR A 151 -2.30 -10.66 -4.16
N PRO A 152 -1.21 -11.40 -3.88
CA PRO A 152 -1.19 -12.86 -3.93
C PRO A 152 -2.08 -13.47 -2.84
N ASN A 153 -2.38 -14.77 -2.95
CA ASN A 153 -3.17 -15.49 -1.95
C ASN A 153 -2.30 -15.90 -0.74
N MET A 154 -2.90 -16.41 0.34
CA MET A 154 -2.20 -16.77 1.59
C MET A 154 -1.06 -17.81 1.44
N THR A 155 -1.08 -18.59 0.35
CA THR A 155 0.00 -19.52 0.02
C THR A 155 1.10 -18.80 -0.77
N SER A 156 0.72 -17.97 -1.74
CA SER A 156 1.60 -17.28 -2.67
C SER A 156 2.24 -16.01 -2.12
N ASP A 157 1.68 -15.41 -1.06
CA ASP A 157 2.22 -14.23 -0.40
C ASP A 157 3.32 -14.59 0.63
N GLY A 158 3.45 -15.86 0.99
CA GLY A 158 4.43 -16.34 1.96
C GLY A 158 3.92 -16.41 3.40
N HIS A 159 2.66 -16.05 3.66
CA HIS A 159 2.07 -16.04 5.01
C HIS A 159 1.87 -17.46 5.56
N ASP A 160 1.15 -18.33 4.83
CA ASP A 160 0.94 -19.74 5.21
C ASP A 160 2.08 -20.64 4.67
N THR A 161 3.11 -20.05 4.05
CA THR A 161 4.28 -20.74 3.49
C THR A 161 5.60 -20.06 3.89
N ASP A 162 6.38 -19.61 2.91
CA ASP A 162 7.68 -18.97 3.11
C ASP A 162 8.06 -18.05 1.93
N VAL A 163 9.13 -17.28 2.14
CA VAL A 163 9.73 -16.39 1.14
C VAL A 163 10.18 -17.11 -0.14
N THR A 164 10.45 -18.42 -0.08
CA THR A 164 10.81 -19.20 -1.28
C THR A 164 9.61 -19.41 -2.18
N THR A 165 8.48 -19.79 -1.59
CA THR A 165 7.21 -19.94 -2.28
C THR A 165 6.74 -18.61 -2.85
N ALA A 166 6.78 -17.55 -2.04
CA ALA A 166 6.40 -16.21 -2.47
C ALA A 166 7.27 -15.70 -3.62
N GLY A 167 8.59 -15.84 -3.51
CA GLY A 167 9.52 -15.44 -4.56
C GLY A 167 9.31 -16.22 -5.86
N ALA A 168 9.02 -17.53 -5.78
CA ALA A 168 8.76 -18.36 -6.96
C ALA A 168 7.45 -17.94 -7.65
N TRP A 169 6.39 -17.68 -6.89
CA TRP A 169 5.13 -17.16 -7.42
C TRP A 169 5.33 -15.79 -8.08
N CYS A 170 5.95 -14.85 -7.37
CA CYS A 170 6.17 -13.48 -7.84
C CYS A 170 6.99 -13.47 -9.13
N ARG A 171 8.06 -14.27 -9.20
CA ARG A 171 8.86 -14.42 -10.42
C ARG A 171 8.07 -15.03 -11.57
N LYS A 172 7.31 -16.09 -11.33
CA LYS A 172 6.46 -16.72 -12.36
C LYS A 172 5.41 -15.75 -12.91
N PHE A 173 4.85 -14.89 -12.06
CA PHE A 173 3.88 -13.87 -12.45
C PHE A 173 4.54 -12.70 -13.20
N LEU A 174 5.56 -12.08 -12.62
CA LEU A 174 6.07 -10.79 -13.06
C LEU A 174 7.17 -10.87 -14.13
N GLU A 175 8.03 -11.90 -14.12
CA GLU A 175 9.10 -12.05 -15.13
C GLU A 175 8.58 -11.99 -16.59
N PRO A 176 7.52 -12.72 -16.99
CA PRO A 176 6.98 -12.60 -18.34
C PRO A 176 6.33 -11.23 -18.63
N LEU A 177 5.76 -10.58 -17.61
CA LEU A 177 5.12 -9.26 -17.76
C LEU A 177 6.14 -8.15 -18.01
N LEU A 178 7.37 -8.27 -17.49
CA LEU A 178 8.46 -7.31 -17.75
C LEU A 178 8.88 -7.26 -19.23
N GLU A 179 8.50 -8.25 -20.04
CA GLU A 179 8.76 -8.30 -21.48
C GLU A 179 7.47 -8.12 -22.31
N ASP A 180 6.29 -8.08 -21.67
CA ASP A 180 5.00 -7.94 -22.33
C ASP A 180 4.69 -6.46 -22.61
N ARG A 181 4.49 -6.11 -23.88
CA ARG A 181 4.20 -4.74 -24.32
C ARG A 181 2.79 -4.26 -23.94
N ASN A 182 1.87 -5.16 -23.62
CA ASN A 182 0.57 -4.78 -23.09
C ASN A 182 0.68 -4.36 -21.61
N PHE A 183 1.74 -4.78 -20.92
CA PHE A 183 1.99 -4.45 -19.51
C PHE A 183 3.05 -3.35 -19.34
N MET A 184 4.12 -3.37 -20.12
CA MET A 184 5.21 -2.38 -20.09
C MET A 184 4.93 -1.24 -21.09
N GLN A 185 4.21 -0.22 -20.61
CA GLN A 185 3.86 0.99 -21.36
C GLN A 185 4.19 2.23 -20.52
N ASN A 186 5.48 2.44 -20.22
CA ASN A 186 5.93 3.40 -19.22
C ASN A 186 5.36 3.07 -17.81
N THR A 187 5.51 1.81 -17.44
CA THR A 187 5.00 1.21 -16.22
C THR A 187 6.10 1.19 -15.15
N LEU A 188 5.73 1.66 -13.94
CA LEU A 188 6.52 1.47 -12.73
C LEU A 188 5.82 0.42 -11.87
N VAL A 189 6.55 -0.62 -11.47
CA VAL A 189 6.05 -1.68 -10.58
C VAL A 189 6.78 -1.57 -9.25
N LEU A 190 6.04 -1.49 -8.15
CA LEU A 190 6.57 -1.72 -6.81
C LEU A 190 6.30 -3.17 -6.43
N VAL A 191 7.36 -3.91 -6.09
CA VAL A 191 7.25 -5.18 -5.35
C VAL A 191 7.63 -4.89 -3.92
N THR A 192 6.70 -5.13 -2.99
CA THR A 192 6.89 -4.89 -1.55
C THR A 192 6.14 -5.89 -0.69
N TRP A 193 6.32 -5.79 0.62
CA TRP A 193 5.62 -6.55 1.66
C TRP A 193 4.75 -5.62 2.49
N ASP A 194 3.72 -6.14 3.13
CA ASP A 194 2.89 -5.43 4.10
C ASP A 194 3.60 -5.24 5.45
N GLU A 195 4.36 -6.25 5.89
CA GLU A 195 5.16 -6.20 7.12
C GLU A 195 6.23 -7.30 7.11
N ASN A 196 7.15 -7.24 8.08
CA ASN A 196 8.00 -8.39 8.38
C ASN A 196 7.34 -9.30 9.43
N GLU A 197 7.84 -10.52 9.62
CA GLU A 197 7.25 -11.48 10.58
C GLU A 197 7.57 -11.15 12.05
N SER A 198 8.58 -10.31 12.35
CA SER A 198 9.18 -10.23 13.68
C SER A 198 8.87 -8.93 14.39
N TYR A 199 8.08 -9.05 15.45
CA TYR A 199 7.80 -7.96 16.40
C TYR A 199 9.04 -7.55 17.23
N ALA A 200 10.14 -8.31 17.19
CA ALA A 200 11.35 -8.03 17.95
C ALA A 200 12.36 -7.16 17.19
N THR A 201 12.19 -7.01 15.88
CA THR A 201 13.05 -6.19 15.01
C THR A 201 12.24 -5.08 14.38
N ARG A 202 12.86 -3.96 14.03
CA ARG A 202 12.19 -2.87 13.31
C ARG A 202 11.48 -3.39 12.05
N ASN A 203 10.31 -2.85 11.73
CA ASN A 203 9.45 -3.30 10.63
C ASN A 203 9.97 -2.87 9.24
N ASN A 204 11.25 -3.14 8.98
CA ASN A 204 11.88 -2.95 7.68
C ASN A 204 11.37 -4.02 6.72
N ILE A 205 10.97 -3.57 5.54
CA ILE A 205 10.44 -4.42 4.46
C ILE A 205 11.22 -4.18 3.18
N LEU A 206 11.23 -5.20 2.31
CA LEU A 206 11.88 -5.10 1.01
C LEU A 206 10.97 -4.31 0.05
N GLY A 207 11.48 -3.22 -0.53
CA GLY A 207 10.88 -2.57 -1.69
C GLY A 207 11.77 -2.69 -2.93
N ILE A 208 11.19 -2.98 -4.10
CA ILE A 208 11.90 -2.99 -5.37
C ILE A 208 11.07 -2.27 -6.42
N LEU A 209 11.63 -1.24 -7.06
CA LEU A 209 11.04 -0.57 -8.21
C LEU A 209 11.53 -1.21 -9.52
N LEU A 210 10.60 -1.69 -10.33
CA LEU A 210 10.84 -2.37 -11.60
C LEU A 210 10.05 -1.69 -12.73
N GLY A 211 10.29 -2.13 -13.96
CA GLY A 211 9.51 -1.75 -15.14
C GLY A 211 10.27 -0.81 -16.08
N ASP A 212 9.64 -0.52 -17.22
CA ASP A 212 10.22 0.28 -18.30
C ASP A 212 10.21 1.79 -18.03
N ALA A 213 9.52 2.23 -16.97
CA ALA A 213 9.65 3.58 -16.42
C ALA A 213 10.97 3.80 -15.66
N VAL A 214 11.65 2.73 -15.21
CA VAL A 214 12.93 2.82 -14.49
C VAL A 214 14.05 3.18 -15.47
N PRO A 215 14.78 4.29 -15.27
CA PRO A 215 15.91 4.64 -16.11
C PRO A 215 16.98 3.55 -16.10
N LYS A 216 17.48 3.16 -17.29
CA LYS A 216 18.46 2.07 -17.45
C LYS A 216 19.71 2.20 -16.58
N HIS A 217 20.16 3.43 -16.29
CA HIS A 217 21.34 3.68 -15.45
C HIS A 217 21.10 3.50 -13.95
N LEU A 218 19.84 3.37 -13.52
CA LEU A 218 19.43 3.07 -12.14
C LEU A 218 19.08 1.58 -11.96
N VAL A 219 19.09 0.77 -13.02
CA VAL A 219 18.86 -0.67 -12.90
C VAL A 219 20.00 -1.31 -12.12
N GLY A 220 19.68 -2.04 -11.05
CA GLY A 220 20.63 -2.67 -10.15
C GLY A 220 21.18 -1.74 -9.06
N THR A 221 20.65 -0.51 -8.92
CA THR A 221 21.07 0.42 -7.88
C THR A 221 20.22 0.32 -6.63
N GLU A 222 20.63 1.05 -5.59
CA GLU A 222 19.96 1.12 -4.30
C GLU A 222 19.54 2.57 -4.02
N ASP A 223 18.32 2.75 -3.55
CA ASP A 223 17.77 4.00 -3.01
C ASP A 223 17.64 3.86 -1.48
N LYS A 224 18.25 4.80 -0.77
CA LYS A 224 18.38 4.83 0.69
C LYS A 224 17.46 5.85 1.36
N ASN A 225 16.64 6.56 0.58
CA ASN A 225 15.70 7.51 1.13
C ASN A 225 14.63 6.78 1.96
N PHE A 226 14.13 7.47 3.00
CA PHE A 226 13.10 6.89 3.87
C PHE A 226 11.78 6.80 3.13
N TYR A 227 11.22 5.58 3.10
CA TYR A 227 9.92 5.27 2.52
C TYR A 227 9.09 4.42 3.50
N ASN A 228 7.78 4.51 3.33
CA ASN A 228 6.81 3.65 3.99
C ASN A 228 5.55 3.51 3.10
N HIS A 229 4.51 2.81 3.56
CA HIS A 229 3.28 2.63 2.77
C HIS A 229 2.61 3.93 2.31
N TYR A 230 2.78 5.05 3.02
CA TYR A 230 2.25 6.34 2.60
C TYR A 230 2.98 6.92 1.38
N SER A 231 4.22 6.47 1.14
CA SER A 231 5.04 6.86 -0.01
C SER A 231 4.45 6.35 -1.34
N GLU A 232 3.63 5.29 -1.29
CA GLU A 232 2.87 4.79 -2.44
C GLU A 232 1.87 5.85 -2.91
N ILE A 233 1.04 6.36 -2.00
CA ILE A 233 0.04 7.41 -2.28
C ILE A 233 0.72 8.70 -2.74
N ALA A 234 1.78 9.14 -2.04
CA ALA A 234 2.52 10.34 -2.42
C ALA A 234 3.10 10.23 -3.84
N SER A 235 3.64 9.06 -4.20
CA SER A 235 4.20 8.82 -5.54
C SER A 235 3.13 8.74 -6.62
N VAL A 236 1.97 8.15 -6.31
CA VAL A 236 0.79 8.15 -7.19
C VAL A 236 0.30 9.58 -7.43
N SER A 237 0.16 10.37 -6.37
CA SER A 237 -0.23 11.77 -6.49
C SER A 237 0.79 12.60 -7.26
N ALA A 238 2.08 12.33 -7.09
CA ALA A 238 3.10 12.99 -7.87
C ALA A 238 3.02 12.66 -9.36
N ASN A 239 2.86 11.38 -9.70
CA ASN A 239 2.87 10.90 -11.07
C ASN A 239 1.76 11.52 -11.94
N TRP A 240 0.57 11.73 -11.38
CA TRP A 240 -0.59 12.29 -12.10
C TRP A 240 -0.99 13.70 -11.62
N ASP A 241 -0.14 14.37 -10.85
CA ASP A 241 -0.42 15.69 -10.27
C ASP A 241 -1.77 15.70 -9.49
N LEU A 242 -2.05 14.64 -8.75
CA LEU A 242 -3.26 14.51 -7.96
C LEU A 242 -3.14 15.32 -6.66
N PRO A 243 -4.27 15.72 -6.04
CA PRO A 243 -4.25 16.27 -4.69
C PRO A 243 -3.83 15.22 -3.64
N THR A 244 -3.85 15.63 -2.37
CA THR A 244 -3.58 14.77 -1.21
C THR A 244 -4.86 14.44 -0.44
N LEU A 245 -4.80 13.42 0.42
CA LEU A 245 -5.83 13.07 1.40
C LEU A 245 -5.81 13.99 2.62
N GLY A 246 -4.78 14.82 2.79
CA GLY A 246 -4.57 15.63 3.99
C GLY A 246 -4.16 14.80 5.21
N ARG A 247 -3.57 13.62 5.00
CA ARG A 247 -3.13 12.68 6.03
C ARG A 247 -1.61 12.49 5.96
N TRP A 248 -1.09 11.31 6.32
CA TRP A 248 0.35 11.03 6.26
C TRP A 248 0.92 10.97 4.84
N ASP A 249 0.06 10.88 3.82
CA ASP A 249 0.43 10.99 2.41
C ASP A 249 1.04 12.36 2.06
N VAL A 250 0.66 13.42 2.77
CA VAL A 250 1.20 14.77 2.59
C VAL A 250 2.70 14.83 2.90
N GLY A 251 3.07 14.17 4.00
CA GLY A 251 4.40 14.17 4.57
C GLY A 251 5.34 13.12 3.98
N ALA A 252 4.81 12.11 3.29
CA ALA A 252 5.61 11.01 2.77
C ALA A 252 6.53 11.43 1.62
N ASN A 253 7.67 10.75 1.49
CA ASN A 253 8.55 10.95 0.34
C ASN A 253 7.93 10.29 -0.90
N VAL A 254 8.09 10.96 -2.04
CA VAL A 254 7.86 10.38 -3.36
C VAL A 254 9.07 9.51 -3.73
N TYR A 255 8.90 8.38 -4.42
CA TYR A 255 10.05 7.58 -4.88
C TYR A 255 11.01 8.43 -5.71
N ASP A 256 12.33 8.33 -5.49
CA ASP A 256 13.32 9.25 -6.09
C ASP A 256 13.19 9.30 -7.62
N VAL A 257 12.97 8.15 -8.26
CA VAL A 257 12.76 8.07 -9.71
C VAL A 257 11.53 8.84 -10.20
N VAL A 258 10.46 8.90 -9.41
CA VAL A 258 9.25 9.68 -9.69
C VAL A 258 9.53 11.16 -9.40
N ALA A 259 10.14 11.46 -8.25
CA ALA A 259 10.49 12.81 -7.84
C ALA A 259 11.39 13.53 -8.85
N ALA A 260 12.35 12.80 -9.43
CA ALA A 260 13.22 13.29 -10.50
C ALA A 260 12.45 13.70 -11.77
N LYS A 261 11.26 13.16 -12.00
CA LYS A 261 10.39 13.51 -13.14
C LYS A 261 9.41 14.63 -12.82
N THR A 262 8.89 14.65 -11.59
CA THR A 262 7.82 15.56 -11.16
C THR A 262 8.36 16.84 -10.52
N GLY A 263 9.65 16.88 -10.18
CA GLY A 263 10.29 18.00 -9.49
C GLY A 263 10.06 18.01 -7.98
N ASP A 264 9.51 16.92 -7.42
CA ASP A 264 9.41 16.75 -5.97
C ASP A 264 10.79 16.70 -5.32
N LYS A 265 10.84 17.15 -4.06
CA LYS A 265 12.07 17.11 -3.27
C LYS A 265 11.95 16.01 -2.23
N LEU A 266 13.03 15.27 -2.03
CA LEU A 266 13.11 14.27 -0.98
C LEU A 266 13.50 14.91 0.35
N ARG A 267 12.89 14.43 1.42
CA ARG A 267 13.17 14.82 2.80
C ARG A 267 14.06 13.79 3.47
N LYS A 268 14.84 14.26 4.43
CA LYS A 268 15.67 13.43 5.30
C LYS A 268 15.13 13.50 6.72
N TRP A 269 15.25 12.40 7.44
CA TRP A 269 14.91 12.37 8.86
C TRP A 269 15.79 13.40 9.59
N SER A 270 15.18 14.18 10.48
CA SER A 270 15.91 15.20 11.22
C SER A 270 16.94 14.60 12.19
N SER A 271 16.68 13.39 12.69
CA SER A 271 17.57 12.64 13.58
C SER A 271 17.62 11.15 13.22
N GLU A 272 18.80 10.67 12.85
CA GLU A 272 19.03 9.23 12.62
C GLU A 272 18.82 8.44 13.92
N GLN A 273 19.19 9.01 15.08
CA GLN A 273 19.00 8.37 16.37
C GLN A 273 17.51 8.16 16.70
N GLU A 274 16.66 9.15 16.37
CA GLU A 274 15.20 9.01 16.55
C GLU A 274 14.64 7.97 15.59
N LEU A 275 15.05 8.00 14.31
CA LEU A 275 14.64 6.97 13.36
C LEU A 275 15.01 5.56 13.86
N GLN A 276 16.20 5.37 14.43
CA GLN A 276 16.60 4.06 15.00
C GLN A 276 15.72 3.62 16.19
N GLY A 277 15.01 4.55 16.84
CA GLY A 277 14.01 4.27 17.87
C GLY A 277 12.64 3.87 17.33
N MET A 278 12.36 4.09 16.04
CA MET A 278 11.06 3.78 15.44
C MET A 278 10.99 2.33 14.99
N TYR A 279 10.14 1.53 15.62
CA TYR A 279 10.02 0.09 15.35
C TYR A 279 8.89 -0.21 14.38
N TYR A 280 7.77 0.52 14.43
CA TYR A 280 6.59 0.25 13.60
C TYR A 280 6.03 -1.17 13.75
N ASN A 281 6.11 -1.72 14.97
CA ASN A 281 5.62 -3.07 15.28
C ASN A 281 4.31 -3.09 16.09
N TYR A 282 3.87 -1.93 16.55
CA TYR A 282 2.71 -1.80 17.40
C TYR A 282 1.87 -0.63 16.94
N SER A 283 0.56 -0.80 17.02
CA SER A 283 -0.40 0.23 16.72
C SER A 283 -0.59 1.16 17.91
N TYR A 284 -0.85 2.42 17.64
CA TYR A 284 -1.35 3.39 18.63
C TYR A 284 -2.87 3.26 18.83
N ALA A 285 -3.44 3.96 19.81
CA ALA A 285 -4.88 3.98 20.01
C ALA A 285 -5.60 4.65 18.83
N GLY A 286 -6.88 4.35 18.62
CA GLY A 286 -7.63 4.94 17.51
C GLY A 286 -9.03 4.36 17.38
N PHE A 287 -9.67 4.61 16.24
CA PHE A 287 -11.03 4.13 15.99
C PHE A 287 -11.13 2.60 16.03
N PHE A 288 -10.11 1.90 15.51
CA PHE A 288 -10.05 0.43 15.52
C PHE A 288 -9.29 -0.13 16.74
N ASN A 289 -8.83 0.73 17.64
CA ASN A 289 -8.19 0.37 18.91
C ASN A 289 -8.65 1.32 20.00
N GLU A 290 -9.82 1.03 20.55
CA GLU A 290 -10.47 1.89 21.55
C GLU A 290 -9.85 1.79 22.96
N LYS A 291 -8.86 0.89 23.14
CA LYS A 291 -8.14 0.71 24.40
C LYS A 291 -6.94 1.65 24.45
N GLY A 292 -7.13 2.83 25.03
CA GLY A 292 -6.10 3.85 25.18
C GLY A 292 -6.67 5.26 25.10
N GLY A 293 -6.00 6.12 24.36
CA GLY A 293 -6.38 7.50 24.11
C GLY A 293 -7.66 7.66 23.27
N ASN A 294 -7.62 8.56 22.29
CA ASN A 294 -8.80 8.96 21.55
C ASN A 294 -9.26 7.88 20.56
N SER A 295 -10.52 7.45 20.66
CA SER A 295 -11.14 6.46 19.76
C SER A 295 -11.86 7.08 18.56
N ARG A 296 -11.74 8.38 18.32
CA ARG A 296 -12.39 9.04 17.18
C ARG A 296 -11.50 8.98 15.94
N PHE A 297 -12.12 8.75 14.78
CA PHE A 297 -11.45 8.95 13.49
C PHE A 297 -10.84 10.36 13.43
N PRO A 298 -9.51 10.47 13.18
CA PRO A 298 -8.86 11.76 13.00
C PRO A 298 -9.34 12.43 11.71
N ALA A 299 -9.69 13.71 11.78
CA ALA A 299 -9.93 14.52 10.60
C ALA A 299 -8.62 14.72 9.83
N PRO A 300 -8.66 14.68 8.48
CA PRO A 300 -7.57 15.23 7.67
C PRO A 300 -7.20 16.64 8.11
N ASN A 301 -5.92 16.97 8.09
CA ASN A 301 -5.46 18.28 8.52
C ASN A 301 -5.64 19.29 7.38
N LEU A 302 -6.78 19.98 7.36
CA LEU A 302 -7.12 20.96 6.31
C LEU A 302 -6.17 22.17 6.21
N LYS A 303 -5.25 22.34 7.19
CA LYS A 303 -4.20 23.36 7.12
C LYS A 303 -3.04 22.95 6.21
N LEU A 304 -2.97 21.68 5.80
CA LEU A 304 -1.92 21.14 4.93
C LEU A 304 -2.19 21.34 3.43
N ASP A 305 -3.14 22.20 3.06
CA ASP A 305 -3.46 22.55 1.66
C ASP A 305 -2.29 23.24 0.92
N LYS A 306 -1.24 23.63 1.66
CA LYS A 306 0.03 24.15 1.15
C LYS A 306 1.20 23.36 1.74
N SER A 307 1.30 22.11 1.31
CA SER A 307 2.33 21.17 1.76
C SER A 307 3.71 21.45 1.16
N PHE A 308 4.73 20.76 1.66
CA PHE A 308 6.12 20.77 1.20
C PHE A 308 6.23 20.49 -0.31
N HIS A 309 5.37 19.61 -0.81
CA HIS A 309 5.28 19.26 -2.23
C HIS A 309 4.34 20.18 -3.03
N GLY A 310 3.68 21.13 -2.38
CA GLY A 310 2.80 22.12 -3.03
C GLY A 310 1.46 21.56 -3.51
N ARG A 311 1.14 20.29 -3.24
CA ARG A 311 -0.13 19.67 -3.62
C ARG A 311 -1.26 20.09 -2.67
N PRO A 312 -2.41 20.53 -3.20
CA PRO A 312 -3.57 20.84 -2.38
C PRO A 312 -4.25 19.57 -1.86
N ILE A 313 -5.09 19.71 -0.84
CA ILE A 313 -5.96 18.64 -0.37
C ILE A 313 -7.15 18.52 -1.33
N LEU A 314 -7.60 17.28 -1.58
CA LEU A 314 -8.73 17.02 -2.47
C LEU A 314 -9.97 17.83 -2.03
N GLU A 315 -10.61 18.51 -2.98
CA GLU A 315 -11.74 19.40 -2.68
C GLU A 315 -12.93 18.69 -2.00
N SER A 316 -13.21 17.44 -2.36
CA SER A 316 -14.25 16.64 -1.70
C SER A 316 -13.89 16.33 -0.24
N VAL A 317 -12.61 16.09 0.07
CA VAL A 317 -12.13 15.93 1.46
C VAL A 317 -12.33 17.23 2.23
N LYS A 318 -11.92 18.37 1.68
CA LYS A 318 -12.12 19.68 2.31
C LYS A 318 -13.59 19.95 2.62
N LYS A 319 -14.49 19.69 1.67
CA LYS A 319 -15.94 19.86 1.85
C LYS A 319 -16.52 18.93 2.92
N THR A 320 -16.12 17.66 2.90
CA THR A 320 -16.60 16.63 3.84
C THR A 320 -16.21 16.96 5.28
N TRP A 321 -15.01 17.51 5.47
CA TRP A 321 -14.44 17.72 6.80
C TRP A 321 -14.46 19.19 7.28
N ALA A 322 -14.97 20.13 6.48
CA ALA A 322 -14.92 21.58 6.74
C ALA A 322 -15.41 22.01 8.14
N ASN A 323 -16.46 21.34 8.64
CA ASN A 323 -17.08 21.65 9.93
C ASN A 323 -16.83 20.58 11.00
N SER A 324 -15.93 19.64 10.73
CA SER A 324 -15.63 18.56 11.66
C SER A 324 -14.95 19.09 12.92
N LYS A 325 -15.40 18.60 14.06
CA LYS A 325 -14.73 18.79 15.37
C LYS A 325 -13.92 17.57 15.76
N ALA A 326 -13.61 16.68 14.82
CA ALA A 326 -12.71 15.57 15.08
C ALA A 326 -11.28 16.10 15.29
N PRO A 327 -10.51 15.47 16.19
CA PRO A 327 -9.09 15.76 16.35
C PRO A 327 -8.32 15.51 15.05
N THR A 328 -7.11 16.06 14.94
CA THR A 328 -6.17 15.74 13.87
C THR A 328 -4.76 15.68 14.44
N TYR A 329 -3.95 14.74 13.95
CA TYR A 329 -2.53 14.63 14.28
C TYR A 329 -1.62 14.66 13.05
N TYR A 330 -2.20 14.77 11.86
CA TYR A 330 -1.43 14.74 10.62
C TYR A 330 -0.55 15.98 10.50
N ALA A 331 0.69 15.76 10.10
CA ALA A 331 1.67 16.79 9.87
C ALA A 331 2.36 16.56 8.52
N ASP A 332 2.90 17.63 7.97
CA ASP A 332 3.69 17.60 6.74
C ASP A 332 5.14 17.20 7.05
N THR A 333 5.33 15.95 7.47
CA THR A 333 6.63 15.36 7.82
C THR A 333 6.70 13.87 7.44
N ILE A 334 7.92 13.37 7.22
CA ILE A 334 8.22 11.95 7.08
C ILE A 334 8.34 11.23 8.44
N GLU A 335 8.41 11.98 9.55
CA GLU A 335 8.50 11.45 10.91
C GLU A 335 7.12 11.00 11.42
N VAL A 336 6.65 9.88 10.87
CA VAL A 336 5.32 9.32 11.21
C VAL A 336 5.36 8.54 12.53
N PRO A 337 4.28 8.58 13.34
CA PRO A 337 4.24 7.93 14.64
C PRO A 337 4.15 6.39 14.55
N ASP A 338 4.46 5.72 15.65
CA ASP A 338 4.23 4.29 15.88
C ASP A 338 3.63 4.06 17.28
N GLY A 339 3.36 2.81 17.67
CA GLY A 339 2.77 2.50 18.98
C GLY A 339 3.65 2.86 20.18
N ILE A 340 4.97 3.00 20.01
CA ILE A 340 5.91 3.42 21.07
C ILE A 340 6.00 4.95 21.14
N HIS A 341 5.85 5.61 19.99
CA HIS A 341 5.87 7.06 19.80
C HIS A 341 4.52 7.52 19.23
N PRO A 342 3.40 7.34 19.97
CA PRO A 342 2.06 7.58 19.46
C PRO A 342 1.83 9.08 19.21
N PRO A 343 0.88 9.43 18.31
CA PRO A 343 0.41 10.80 18.23
C PRO A 343 -0.17 11.23 19.58
N LYS A 344 0.04 12.49 19.95
CA LYS A 344 -0.46 13.04 21.22
C LYS A 344 -1.97 12.82 21.37
N GLY A 345 -2.39 12.22 22.47
CA GLY A 345 -3.79 11.90 22.77
C GLY A 345 -4.28 10.59 22.15
N TYR A 346 -3.40 9.82 21.52
CA TYR A 346 -3.64 8.49 20.95
C TYR A 346 -2.68 7.46 21.53
N GLU A 347 -2.22 7.67 22.77
CA GLU A 347 -1.37 6.73 23.48
C GLU A 347 -2.12 5.39 23.71
N PRO A 348 -1.49 4.23 23.50
CA PRO A 348 -2.10 2.93 23.81
C PRO A 348 -2.25 2.74 25.33
N GLU A 349 -3.16 1.84 25.74
CA GLU A 349 -3.37 1.47 27.16
C GLU A 349 -2.18 0.74 27.79
#